data_AF-A0A538NRK8-F1
#
_entry.id   AF-A0A538NRK8-F1
#
_cell.length_a   1.000
_cell.length_b   1.000
_cell.length_c   1.000
_cell.angle_alpha   90.00
_cell.angle_beta   90.00
_cell.angle_gamma   90.00
#
_symmetry.space_group_name_H-M   'P 1'
#
loop_
_entity.id
_entity.type
_entity.pdbx_description
1 polymer ?
#
loop_
_entity_poly.entity_id
_entity_poly.type
_entity_poly.pdbx_seq_one_letter_code
_entity_poly.pdbx_strand_id
1 'polypeptide(L)'
;MARPSVRRQRAREVALRAELFGIEQLARHAQFIAARHTVVTGRASAWLLRRLDQNEKVLRAFNRATLAVDQSRHVTPAAEWLLDNFYLIEEQIQLARRHLPEHYSRELPRLANGPSAGFLRVYDIVLELIAHVDAQVDVDSLSAFVAAYQTVAPLKLGELWAVPIMLRLGLIENLARISTGLAQGRRDRNLANQWVERLQAMAEKNPSRIVIVVADMARADPSLSSAFVAEFCQRLSRLNPVLHLARGWLEQRTLEEGSSVEQLIHQESQSQASDQVSVSHSISSLRLLSAIDWKEFVETLSLVEQTLRGEPADVYGDMDFATRDRYRHVVETLARYSALSEIEVARNAAELAQESAQKKGREDRTAHVGFYLIDQGLPRLERAIGARWRWKGFVERSVRKFPFTFYLGGIFLFTILATLGFVRAAEMRGVAEWRLVFCAVTFSLGVSQLAVALWNWLATLLLKPRPLPRLGYSPGGIAPESRGMVVVPTILRSAENIDDLLQTLEIHHLANRDPHL
;
A
#
# COMPACT_ATOMS: atom_id res chain seq x y z
N MET A 1 38.18 1.59 -16.95
CA MET A 1 37.44 1.11 -15.75
C MET A 1 36.28 2.06 -15.46
N ALA A 2 35.07 1.75 -15.95
CA ALA A 2 33.88 2.57 -15.69
C ALA A 2 33.40 2.36 -14.25
N ARG A 3 33.10 3.46 -13.53
CA ARG A 3 32.66 3.47 -12.13
C ARG A 3 31.48 2.51 -11.89
N PRO A 4 31.44 1.78 -10.76
CA PRO A 4 30.36 0.83 -10.43
C PRO A 4 28.95 1.46 -10.34
N SER A 5 28.86 2.79 -10.26
CA SER A 5 27.59 3.53 -10.30
C SER A 5 26.91 3.50 -11.68
N VAL A 6 27.67 3.61 -12.78
CA VAL A 6 27.12 3.70 -14.14
C VAL A 6 26.59 2.35 -14.63
N ARG A 7 27.27 1.25 -14.26
CA ARG A 7 26.82 -0.12 -14.56
C ARG A 7 25.56 -0.51 -13.76
N ARG A 8 25.44 -0.03 -12.51
CA ARG A 8 24.22 -0.16 -11.69
C ARG A 8 23.04 0.66 -12.24
N GLN A 9 23.30 1.77 -12.91
CA GLN A 9 22.26 2.65 -13.46
C GLN A 9 21.73 2.11 -14.79
N ARG A 10 22.60 1.60 -15.67
CA ARG A 10 22.20 0.92 -16.92
C ARG A 10 21.44 -0.39 -16.69
N ALA A 11 21.82 -1.18 -15.68
CA ALA A 11 21.04 -2.37 -15.29
C ALA A 11 19.65 -2.04 -14.70
N ARG A 12 19.41 -0.78 -14.32
CA ARG A 12 18.14 -0.28 -13.75
C ARG A 12 17.21 0.38 -14.79
N GLU A 13 17.59 0.39 -16.06
CA GLU A 13 16.80 1.00 -17.15
C GLU A 13 16.17 -0.04 -18.09
N VAL A 14 16.52 -1.33 -17.93
CA VAL A 14 15.88 -2.43 -18.63
C VAL A 14 14.57 -2.81 -17.92
N ALA A 15 13.59 -3.27 -18.71
CA ALA A 15 12.34 -3.85 -18.20
C ALA A 15 12.62 -4.93 -17.14
N LEU A 16 11.76 -5.04 -16.14
CA LEU A 16 11.87 -6.06 -15.10
C LEU A 16 11.46 -7.42 -15.69
N ARG A 17 12.44 -8.12 -16.27
CA ARG A 17 12.25 -9.44 -16.86
C ARG A 17 13.32 -10.39 -16.37
N ALA A 18 12.89 -11.54 -15.88
CA ALA A 18 13.73 -12.67 -15.51
C ALA A 18 13.16 -13.95 -16.14
N GLU A 19 13.76 -15.09 -15.83
CA GLU A 19 13.23 -16.40 -16.23
C GLU A 19 11.81 -16.58 -15.66
N LEU A 20 10.87 -16.99 -16.50
CA LEU A 20 9.48 -17.17 -16.08
C LEU A 20 9.35 -18.37 -15.17
N PHE A 21 8.74 -18.18 -14.01
CA PHE A 21 8.55 -19.24 -13.01
C PHE A 21 7.09 -19.66 -12.88
N GLY A 22 6.87 -20.98 -12.82
CA GLY A 22 5.59 -21.53 -12.34
C GLY A 22 5.44 -21.38 -10.82
N ILE A 23 4.25 -21.67 -10.28
CA ILE A 23 3.92 -21.48 -8.84
C ILE A 23 4.91 -22.19 -7.91
N GLU A 24 5.30 -23.44 -8.23
CA GLU A 24 6.28 -24.18 -7.41
C GLU A 24 7.68 -23.55 -7.45
N GLN A 25 8.11 -23.06 -8.61
CA GLN A 25 9.40 -22.40 -8.77
C GLN A 25 9.40 -21.05 -8.05
N LEU A 26 8.31 -20.30 -8.15
CA LEU A 26 8.06 -19.07 -7.39
C LEU A 26 8.16 -19.30 -5.88
N ALA A 27 7.55 -20.38 -5.37
CA ALA A 27 7.64 -20.73 -3.95
C ALA A 27 9.08 -21.04 -3.51
N ARG A 28 9.84 -21.81 -4.31
CA ARG A 28 11.26 -22.10 -4.02
C ARG A 28 12.11 -20.82 -4.09
N HIS A 29 11.85 -19.95 -5.06
CA HIS A 29 12.52 -18.66 -5.18
C HIS A 29 12.23 -17.76 -3.98
N ALA A 30 10.97 -17.69 -3.54
CA ALA A 30 10.55 -16.95 -2.36
C ALA A 30 11.31 -17.40 -1.09
N GLN A 31 11.47 -18.71 -0.89
CA GLN A 31 12.26 -19.27 0.21
C GLN A 31 13.75 -18.91 0.08
N PHE A 32 14.29 -18.99 -1.14
CA PHE A 32 15.68 -18.64 -1.42
C PHE A 32 15.99 -17.17 -1.11
N ILE A 33 15.14 -16.23 -1.53
CA ILE A 33 15.33 -14.80 -1.21
C ILE A 33 15.12 -14.54 0.29
N ALA A 34 14.14 -15.20 0.91
CA ALA A 34 13.87 -15.06 2.34
C ALA A 34 15.07 -15.42 3.21
N ALA A 35 15.80 -16.49 2.85
CA ALA A 35 17.01 -16.92 3.55
C ALA A 35 18.17 -15.90 3.45
N ARG A 36 18.17 -15.05 2.42
CA ARG A 36 19.22 -14.04 2.17
C ARG A 36 18.85 -12.66 2.73
N HIS A 37 17.56 -12.41 2.95
CA HIS A 37 17.07 -11.14 3.45
C HIS A 37 17.45 -10.96 4.92
N THR A 38 18.29 -9.97 5.15
CA THR A 38 18.66 -9.50 6.49
C THR A 38 18.00 -8.14 6.69
N VAL A 39 17.21 -8.00 7.76
CA VAL A 39 16.39 -6.81 7.99
C VAL A 39 16.97 -5.89 9.06
N VAL A 40 16.85 -4.58 8.83
CA VAL A 40 17.15 -3.54 9.82
C VAL A 40 15.96 -2.62 9.94
N THR A 41 15.57 -2.34 11.18
CA THR A 41 14.55 -1.35 11.51
C THR A 41 15.21 0.02 11.65
N GLY A 42 14.68 1.03 10.95
CA GLY A 42 15.20 2.40 11.03
C GLY A 42 14.52 3.31 10.01
N ARG A 43 14.75 4.62 10.12
CA ARG A 43 14.09 5.61 9.26
C ARG A 43 14.32 5.32 7.78
N ALA A 44 13.27 4.85 7.09
CA ALA A 44 13.28 4.71 5.64
C ALA A 44 13.44 6.09 4.99
N SER A 45 14.20 6.11 3.90
CA SER A 45 14.34 7.33 3.10
C SER A 45 13.08 7.52 2.25
N ALA A 46 12.72 8.77 1.94
CA ALA A 46 11.64 9.12 1.01
C ALA A 46 11.95 8.72 -0.46
N TRP A 47 12.79 7.72 -0.68
CA TRP A 47 13.28 7.28 -1.98
C TRP A 47 12.17 6.73 -2.86
N LEU A 48 11.22 5.94 -2.32
CA LEU A 48 10.11 5.38 -3.11
C LEU A 48 9.21 6.48 -3.70
N LEU A 49 8.91 7.52 -2.93
CA LEU A 49 8.13 8.67 -3.43
C LEU A 49 8.92 9.45 -4.49
N ARG A 50 10.23 9.69 -4.27
CA ARG A 50 11.09 10.32 -5.28
C ARG A 50 11.22 9.49 -6.55
N ARG A 51 11.25 8.16 -6.42
CA ARG A 51 11.29 7.23 -7.55
C ARG A 51 9.97 7.23 -8.31
N LEU A 52 8.84 7.28 -7.61
CA LEU A 52 7.52 7.47 -8.21
C LEU A 52 7.45 8.80 -8.99
N ASP A 53 7.96 9.91 -8.41
CA ASP A 53 8.03 11.20 -9.11
C ASP A 53 8.87 11.12 -10.41
N GLN A 54 9.98 10.36 -10.39
CA GLN A 54 10.82 10.14 -11.57
C GLN A 54 10.09 9.29 -12.62
N ASN A 55 9.45 8.20 -12.20
CA ASN A 55 8.70 7.31 -13.08
C ASN A 55 7.53 8.07 -13.74
N GLU A 56 6.80 8.89 -13.00
CA GLU A 56 5.74 9.75 -13.54
C GLU A 56 6.28 10.73 -14.60
N LYS A 57 7.42 11.36 -14.37
CA LYS A 57 8.05 12.26 -15.36
C LYS A 57 8.41 11.52 -16.65
N VAL A 58 8.98 10.33 -16.55
CA VAL A 58 9.33 9.48 -17.70
C VAL A 58 8.07 9.11 -18.49
N LEU A 59 7.04 8.62 -17.81
CA LEU A 59 5.78 8.20 -18.41
C LEU A 59 5.05 9.38 -19.09
N ARG A 60 4.99 10.55 -18.45
CA ARG A 60 4.40 11.76 -19.04
C ARG A 60 5.20 12.28 -20.24
N ALA A 61 6.53 12.27 -20.16
CA ALA A 61 7.36 12.68 -21.28
C ALA A 61 7.18 11.75 -22.48
N PHE A 62 7.11 10.43 -22.24
CA PHE A 62 6.81 9.44 -23.27
C PHE A 62 5.44 9.68 -23.92
N ASN A 63 4.38 9.84 -23.11
CA ASN A 63 3.03 10.08 -23.60
C ASN A 63 2.96 11.34 -24.50
N ARG A 64 3.49 12.48 -24.01
CA ARG A 64 3.55 13.73 -24.79
C ARG A 64 4.33 13.57 -26.10
N ALA A 65 5.48 12.89 -26.05
CA ALA A 65 6.31 12.70 -27.23
C ALA A 65 5.66 11.78 -28.27
N THR A 66 4.81 10.84 -27.85
CA THR A 66 4.09 9.91 -28.74
C THR A 66 2.82 10.52 -29.31
N LEU A 67 2.11 11.36 -28.54
CA LEU A 67 0.97 12.16 -29.06
C LEU A 67 1.39 13.22 -30.09
N ALA A 68 2.60 13.78 -29.97
CA ALA A 68 3.13 14.76 -30.92
C ALA A 68 3.57 14.17 -32.27
N VAL A 69 3.40 12.87 -32.48
CA VAL A 69 3.77 12.19 -33.72
C VAL A 69 2.68 12.38 -34.76
N ASP A 70 3.08 12.74 -35.97
CA ASP A 70 2.19 12.78 -37.13
C ASP A 70 1.61 11.37 -37.40
N GLN A 71 0.30 11.28 -37.67
CA GLN A 71 -0.44 10.01 -37.82
C GLN A 71 0.12 9.12 -38.95
N SER A 72 0.96 9.69 -39.82
CA SER A 72 1.68 9.01 -40.90
C SER A 72 2.85 8.12 -40.44
N ARG A 73 3.30 8.20 -39.18
CA ARG A 73 4.44 7.42 -38.67
C ARG A 73 3.97 6.26 -37.80
N HIS A 74 4.46 5.06 -38.09
CA HIS A 74 4.11 3.84 -37.35
C HIS A 74 4.53 3.93 -35.87
N VAL A 75 3.54 3.88 -34.99
CA VAL A 75 3.71 3.66 -33.56
C VAL A 75 3.77 2.15 -33.31
N THR A 76 4.65 1.69 -32.43
CA THR A 76 4.73 0.27 -32.07
C THR A 76 3.52 -0.14 -31.24
N PRO A 77 3.01 -1.38 -31.34
CA PRO A 77 1.83 -1.84 -30.59
C PRO A 77 1.94 -1.60 -29.06
N ALA A 78 3.11 -1.83 -28.47
CA ALA A 78 3.34 -1.56 -27.04
C ALA A 78 3.20 -0.08 -26.66
N ALA A 79 3.57 0.83 -27.57
CA ALA A 79 3.46 2.27 -27.36
C ALA A 79 2.02 2.76 -27.51
N GLU A 80 1.27 2.19 -28.45
CA GLU A 80 -0.17 2.44 -28.61
C GLU A 80 -0.94 1.98 -27.37
N TRP A 81 -0.68 0.76 -26.88
CA TRP A 81 -1.31 0.27 -25.66
C TRP A 81 -1.03 1.13 -24.42
N LEU A 82 0.21 1.64 -24.28
CA LEU A 82 0.56 2.58 -23.21
C LEU A 82 -0.19 3.91 -23.33
N LEU A 83 -0.38 4.42 -24.55
CA LEU A 83 -1.12 5.65 -24.80
C LEU A 83 -2.60 5.48 -24.42
N ASP A 84 -3.23 4.42 -24.92
CA ASP A 84 -4.65 4.14 -24.69
C ASP A 84 -4.98 3.98 -23.21
N ASN A 85 -4.03 3.45 -22.43
CA ASN A 85 -4.20 3.18 -21.00
C ASN A 85 -3.53 4.21 -20.09
N PHE A 86 -3.05 5.34 -20.62
CA PHE A 86 -2.30 6.32 -19.83
C PHE A 86 -3.09 6.88 -18.65
N TYR A 87 -4.40 7.08 -18.82
CA TYR A 87 -5.30 7.58 -17.76
C TYR A 87 -5.29 6.66 -16.52
N LEU A 88 -5.27 5.34 -16.73
CA LEU A 88 -5.21 4.35 -15.65
C LEU A 88 -3.87 4.48 -14.91
N ILE A 89 -2.77 4.65 -15.63
CA ILE A 89 -1.44 4.81 -15.03
C ILE A 89 -1.42 6.06 -14.14
N GLU A 90 -1.99 7.18 -14.60
CA GLU A 90 -2.08 8.41 -13.79
C GLU A 90 -2.92 8.21 -12.53
N GLU A 91 -4.06 7.53 -12.62
CA GLU A 91 -4.88 7.19 -11.47
C GLU A 91 -4.09 6.36 -10.44
N GLN A 92 -3.38 5.32 -10.89
CA GLN A 92 -2.59 4.46 -10.01
C GLN A 92 -1.42 5.20 -9.35
N ILE A 93 -0.80 6.16 -10.04
CA ILE A 93 0.21 7.05 -9.45
C ILE A 93 -0.39 7.88 -8.32
N GLN A 94 -1.58 8.46 -8.52
CA GLN A 94 -2.25 9.26 -7.48
C GLN A 94 -2.64 8.39 -6.27
N LEU A 95 -3.18 7.19 -6.50
CA LEU A 95 -3.51 6.24 -5.44
C LEU A 95 -2.26 5.82 -4.66
N ALA A 96 -1.15 5.53 -5.33
CA ALA A 96 0.12 5.19 -4.69
C ALA A 96 0.66 6.35 -3.82
N ARG A 97 0.50 7.61 -4.23
CA ARG A 97 0.88 8.76 -3.39
C ARG A 97 0.00 8.88 -2.14
N ARG A 98 -1.32 8.70 -2.29
CA ARG A 98 -2.29 8.84 -1.18
C ARG A 98 -2.11 7.76 -0.12
N HIS A 99 -1.86 6.52 -0.56
CA HIS A 99 -1.78 5.36 0.32
C HIS A 99 -0.36 5.09 0.86
N LEU A 100 0.67 5.85 0.46
CA LEU A 100 2.03 5.77 1.02
C LEU A 100 2.39 7.01 1.86
N PRO A 101 1.77 7.24 3.02
CA PRO A 101 2.19 8.32 3.90
C PRO A 101 3.62 8.08 4.39
N GLU A 102 4.40 9.16 4.52
CA GLU A 102 5.82 9.07 4.89
C GLU A 102 6.03 8.35 6.22
N HIS A 103 5.12 8.53 7.19
CA HIS A 103 5.17 7.84 8.47
C HIS A 103 5.10 6.31 8.32
N TYR A 104 4.18 5.81 7.50
CA TYR A 104 4.00 4.37 7.30
C TYR A 104 5.25 3.74 6.68
N SER A 105 5.85 4.39 5.68
CA SER A 105 7.10 3.92 5.08
C SER A 105 8.28 3.82 6.06
N ARG A 106 8.30 4.66 7.11
CA ARG A 106 9.38 4.70 8.11
C ARG A 106 9.33 3.54 9.11
N GLU A 107 8.18 2.91 9.29
CA GLU A 107 7.98 1.80 10.24
C GLU A 107 8.31 0.43 9.61
N LEU A 108 8.38 0.34 8.29
CA LEU A 108 8.60 -0.91 7.56
C LEU A 108 10.08 -1.36 7.58
N PRO A 109 10.35 -2.68 7.70
CA PRO A 109 11.71 -3.23 7.65
C PRO A 109 12.41 -2.99 6.31
N ARG A 110 13.73 -2.72 6.38
CA ARG A 110 14.60 -2.56 5.20
C ARG A 110 15.60 -3.67 5.10
N LEU A 111 16.03 -3.96 3.87
CA LEU A 111 17.14 -4.87 3.62
C LEU A 111 18.47 -4.22 3.98
N ALA A 112 19.29 -4.93 4.75
CA ALA A 112 20.62 -4.49 5.16
C ALA A 112 21.66 -4.75 4.06
N ASN A 113 21.51 -5.87 3.35
CA ASN A 113 22.53 -6.43 2.47
C ASN A 113 21.97 -6.67 1.07
N GLY A 114 22.87 -6.90 0.10
CA GLY A 114 22.51 -7.29 -1.26
C GLY A 114 22.33 -6.11 -2.24
N PRO A 115 21.90 -6.39 -3.49
CA PRO A 115 21.70 -5.38 -4.52
C PRO A 115 20.60 -4.37 -4.16
N SER A 116 19.68 -4.78 -3.29
CA SER A 116 18.53 -4.03 -2.80
C SER A 116 18.72 -3.46 -1.39
N ALA A 117 19.96 -3.40 -0.90
CA ALA A 117 20.29 -2.81 0.40
C ALA A 117 19.74 -1.37 0.51
N GLY A 118 19.01 -1.11 1.59
CA GLY A 118 18.34 0.17 1.87
C GLY A 118 16.90 0.28 1.36
N PHE A 119 16.43 -0.65 0.53
CA PHE A 119 15.03 -0.74 0.12
C PHE A 119 14.18 -1.44 1.18
N LEU A 120 12.87 -1.19 1.13
CA LEU A 120 11.90 -1.92 1.94
C LEU A 120 11.89 -3.38 1.52
N ARG A 121 11.89 -4.30 2.49
CA ARG A 121 11.86 -5.75 2.23
C ARG A 121 10.70 -6.14 1.33
N VAL A 122 9.50 -5.63 1.62
CA VAL A 122 8.28 -5.90 0.84
C VAL A 122 8.37 -5.40 -0.59
N TYR A 123 9.08 -4.28 -0.82
CA TYR A 123 9.26 -3.76 -2.17
C TYR A 123 10.12 -4.71 -3.01
N ASP A 124 11.21 -5.23 -2.42
CA ASP A 124 12.08 -6.19 -3.10
C ASP A 124 11.37 -7.51 -3.41
N ILE A 125 10.61 -8.05 -2.44
CA ILE A 125 9.74 -9.24 -2.61
C ILE A 125 8.84 -9.08 -3.83
N VAL A 126 8.20 -7.91 -3.96
CA VAL A 126 7.30 -7.60 -5.07
C VAL A 126 8.05 -7.45 -6.40
N LEU A 127 9.23 -6.82 -6.40
CA LEU A 127 10.03 -6.69 -7.63
C LEU A 127 10.49 -8.05 -8.15
N GLU A 128 10.91 -8.94 -7.27
CA GLU A 128 11.29 -10.32 -7.60
C GLU A 128 10.09 -11.08 -8.20
N LEU A 129 8.90 -10.97 -7.58
CA LEU A 129 7.69 -11.56 -8.14
C LEU A 129 7.40 -11.02 -9.55
N ILE A 130 7.34 -9.69 -9.71
CA ILE A 130 7.03 -9.02 -10.99
C ILE A 130 8.01 -9.46 -12.09
N ALA A 131 9.30 -9.59 -11.77
CA ALA A 131 10.31 -9.97 -12.75
C ALA A 131 10.14 -11.42 -13.24
N HIS A 132 9.72 -12.33 -12.37
CA HIS A 132 9.58 -13.77 -12.66
C HIS A 132 8.20 -14.16 -13.21
N VAL A 133 7.21 -13.25 -13.18
CA VAL A 133 5.89 -13.45 -13.80
C VAL A 133 5.64 -12.50 -14.98
N ASP A 134 6.67 -11.78 -15.45
CA ASP A 134 6.57 -10.73 -16.48
C ASP A 134 5.40 -9.78 -16.24
N ALA A 135 5.30 -9.30 -14.99
CA ALA A 135 4.24 -8.44 -14.49
C ALA A 135 2.79 -8.99 -14.61
N GLN A 136 2.59 -10.26 -14.95
CA GLN A 136 1.30 -10.94 -14.88
C GLN A 136 1.05 -11.41 -13.45
N VAL A 137 0.48 -10.53 -12.63
CA VAL A 137 0.21 -10.81 -11.22
C VAL A 137 -1.19 -11.39 -11.11
N ASP A 138 -1.29 -12.54 -10.46
CA ASP A 138 -2.55 -13.16 -10.03
C ASP A 138 -2.53 -13.39 -8.51
N VAL A 139 -3.71 -13.61 -7.92
CA VAL A 139 -3.85 -13.76 -6.46
C VAL A 139 -3.20 -15.04 -5.96
N ASP A 140 -3.25 -16.12 -6.75
CA ASP A 140 -2.75 -17.43 -6.35
C ASP A 140 -1.21 -17.44 -6.32
N SER A 141 -0.57 -16.92 -7.37
CA SER A 141 0.89 -16.80 -7.44
C SER A 141 1.43 -15.84 -6.38
N LEU A 142 0.77 -14.70 -6.15
CA LEU A 142 1.12 -13.77 -5.10
C LEU A 142 1.00 -14.42 -3.71
N SER A 143 -0.10 -15.12 -3.45
CA SER A 143 -0.35 -15.78 -2.17
C SER A 143 0.64 -16.91 -1.92
N ALA A 144 0.91 -17.75 -2.92
CA ALA A 144 1.90 -18.82 -2.84
C ALA A 144 3.31 -18.27 -2.59
N PHE A 145 3.68 -17.19 -3.27
CA PHE A 145 4.99 -16.53 -3.09
C PHE A 145 5.14 -15.99 -1.67
N VAL A 146 4.16 -15.22 -1.18
CA VAL A 146 4.20 -14.64 0.17
C VAL A 146 4.13 -15.72 1.25
N ALA A 147 3.30 -16.74 1.08
CA ALA A 147 3.22 -17.88 2.01
C ALA A 147 4.56 -18.62 2.10
N ALA A 148 5.18 -18.94 0.95
CA ALA A 148 6.47 -19.62 0.91
C ALA A 148 7.61 -18.75 1.47
N TYR A 149 7.57 -17.43 1.26
CA TYR A 149 8.52 -16.51 1.88
C TYR A 149 8.44 -16.57 3.42
N GLN A 150 7.21 -16.56 3.96
CA GLN A 150 6.97 -16.53 5.41
C GLN A 150 7.36 -17.82 6.14
N THR A 151 7.52 -18.95 5.44
CA THR A 151 8.02 -20.19 6.08
C THR A 151 9.47 -20.04 6.55
N VAL A 152 10.23 -19.13 5.94
CA VAL A 152 11.63 -18.85 6.29
C VAL A 152 11.74 -17.58 7.12
N ALA A 153 11.06 -16.51 6.70
CA ALA A 153 11.15 -15.20 7.36
C ALA A 153 9.76 -14.56 7.51
N PRO A 154 9.15 -14.62 8.70
CA PRO A 154 7.85 -14.01 8.95
C PRO A 154 7.77 -12.52 8.57
N LEU A 155 6.65 -12.14 7.95
CA LEU A 155 6.34 -10.75 7.63
C LEU A 155 5.53 -10.13 8.77
N LYS A 156 5.74 -8.83 9.00
CA LYS A 156 4.91 -8.06 9.93
C LYS A 156 3.53 -7.80 9.33
N LEU A 157 2.53 -7.54 10.16
CA LEU A 157 1.21 -7.05 9.73
C LEU A 157 1.33 -5.82 8.85
N GLY A 158 2.16 -4.85 9.26
CA GLY A 158 2.42 -3.65 8.47
C GLY A 158 3.03 -3.96 7.10
N GLU A 159 3.82 -5.03 6.97
CA GLU A 159 4.40 -5.44 5.68
C GLU A 159 3.38 -6.09 4.75
N LEU A 160 2.49 -6.94 5.29
CA LEU A 160 1.39 -7.54 4.52
C LEU A 160 0.46 -6.46 3.97
N TRP A 161 0.10 -5.47 4.80
CA TRP A 161 -0.68 -4.30 4.37
C TRP A 161 0.03 -3.41 3.33
N ALA A 162 1.36 -3.52 3.21
CA ALA A 162 2.14 -2.76 2.25
C ALA A 162 2.20 -3.43 0.86
N VAL A 163 1.91 -4.73 0.75
CA VAL A 163 1.91 -5.48 -0.53
C VAL A 163 1.13 -4.77 -1.65
N PRO A 164 -0.12 -4.29 -1.45
CA PRO A 164 -0.91 -3.66 -2.50
C PRO A 164 -0.23 -2.43 -3.10
N ILE A 165 0.42 -1.63 -2.24
CA ILE A 165 1.05 -0.39 -2.67
C ILE A 165 2.43 -0.65 -3.27
N MET A 166 3.16 -1.64 -2.76
CA MET A 166 4.43 -2.05 -3.35
C MET A 166 4.22 -2.65 -4.75
N LEU A 167 3.15 -3.42 -4.98
CA LEU A 167 2.76 -3.91 -6.31
C LEU A 167 2.48 -2.78 -7.28
N ARG A 168 1.69 -1.76 -6.87
CA ARG A 168 1.46 -0.57 -7.69
C ARG A 168 2.77 0.12 -8.07
N LEU A 169 3.66 0.35 -7.10
CA LEU A 169 4.95 0.99 -7.34
C LEU A 169 5.85 0.16 -8.27
N GLY A 170 5.89 -1.16 -8.08
CA GLY A 170 6.68 -2.08 -8.91
C GLY A 170 6.18 -2.12 -10.36
N LEU A 171 4.86 -2.18 -10.57
CA LEU A 171 4.26 -2.17 -11.91
C LEU A 171 4.47 -0.83 -12.61
N ILE A 172 4.30 0.30 -11.91
CA ILE A 172 4.59 1.63 -12.45
C ILE A 172 6.08 1.76 -12.81
N GLU A 173 6.97 1.21 -11.99
CA GLU A 173 8.40 1.17 -12.31
C GLU A 173 8.69 0.34 -13.57
N ASN A 174 8.04 -0.82 -13.72
CA ASN A 174 8.19 -1.64 -14.93
C ASN A 174 7.73 -0.89 -16.18
N LEU A 175 6.55 -0.25 -16.14
CA LEU A 175 6.02 0.56 -17.24
C LEU A 175 6.95 1.73 -17.60
N ALA A 176 7.55 2.39 -16.61
CA ALA A 176 8.50 3.48 -16.84
C ALA A 176 9.79 3.00 -17.51
N ARG A 177 10.29 1.81 -17.13
CA ARG A 177 11.45 1.17 -17.77
C ARG A 177 11.15 0.82 -19.22
N ILE A 178 10.03 0.16 -19.48
CA ILE A 178 9.59 -0.18 -20.86
C ILE A 178 9.43 1.09 -21.70
N SER A 179 8.79 2.14 -21.15
CA SER A 179 8.63 3.43 -21.84
C SER A 179 9.97 4.08 -22.22
N THR A 180 10.99 3.93 -21.37
CA THR A 180 12.34 4.42 -21.67
C THR A 180 12.96 3.65 -22.83
N GLY A 181 12.82 2.32 -22.84
CA GLY A 181 13.24 1.45 -23.95
C GLY A 181 12.54 1.79 -25.26
N LEU A 182 11.21 1.93 -25.25
CA LEU A 182 10.42 2.31 -26.42
C LEU A 182 10.80 3.71 -26.95
N ALA A 183 11.06 4.67 -26.06
CA ALA A 183 11.54 5.99 -26.45
C ALA A 183 12.91 5.92 -27.15
N GLN A 184 13.82 5.07 -26.66
CA GLN A 184 15.13 4.88 -27.27
C GLN A 184 15.00 4.17 -28.63
N GLY A 185 14.27 3.06 -28.71
CA GLY A 185 14.05 2.36 -29.98
C GLY A 185 13.38 3.25 -31.04
N ARG A 186 12.50 4.17 -30.61
CA ARG A 186 11.93 5.17 -31.52
C ARG A 186 12.96 6.20 -32.02
N ARG A 187 13.90 6.64 -31.18
CA ARG A 187 15.00 7.53 -31.62
C ARG A 187 15.85 6.83 -32.67
N ASP A 188 16.16 5.56 -32.45
CA ASP A 188 16.98 4.76 -33.36
C ASP A 188 16.25 4.54 -34.71
N ARG A 189 14.95 4.22 -34.70
CA ARG A 189 14.12 4.14 -35.91
C ARG A 189 14.02 5.48 -36.66
N ASN A 190 13.90 6.59 -35.94
CA ASN A 190 13.91 7.92 -36.56
C ASN A 190 15.26 8.25 -37.21
N LEU A 191 16.37 7.84 -36.58
CA LEU A 191 17.71 8.01 -37.15
C LEU A 191 17.87 7.17 -38.43
N ALA A 192 17.40 5.92 -38.43
CA ALA A 192 17.35 5.07 -39.62
C ALA A 192 16.55 5.74 -40.75
N ASN A 193 15.34 6.22 -40.45
CA ASN A 193 14.50 6.92 -41.43
C ASN A 193 15.18 8.17 -42.01
N GLN A 194 15.86 8.99 -41.19
CA GLN A 194 16.61 10.15 -41.69
C GLN A 194 17.73 9.76 -42.66
N TRP A 195 18.46 8.69 -42.39
CA TRP A 195 19.49 8.20 -43.30
C TRP A 195 18.90 7.63 -44.58
N VAL A 196 17.80 6.88 -44.50
CA VAL A 196 17.12 6.35 -45.69
C VAL A 196 16.54 7.47 -46.55
N GLU A 197 15.91 8.49 -45.96
CA GLU A 197 15.41 9.67 -46.68
C GLU A 197 16.55 10.41 -47.41
N ARG A 198 17.71 10.59 -46.76
CA ARG A 198 18.90 11.19 -47.39
C ARG A 198 19.42 10.35 -48.56
N LEU A 199 19.47 9.04 -48.38
CA LEU A 199 19.91 8.10 -49.42
C LEU A 199 18.94 8.11 -50.62
N GLN A 200 17.63 8.11 -50.37
CA GLN A 200 16.59 8.18 -51.40
C GLN A 200 16.64 9.52 -52.15
N ALA A 201 16.69 10.64 -51.43
CA ALA A 201 16.80 11.96 -52.05
C ALA A 201 18.07 12.12 -52.89
N MET A 202 19.19 11.51 -52.48
CA MET A 202 20.41 11.48 -53.29
C MET A 202 20.28 10.56 -54.50
N ALA A 203 19.65 9.39 -54.35
CA ALA A 203 19.41 8.47 -55.44
C ALA A 203 18.48 9.03 -56.52
N GLU A 204 17.51 9.86 -56.16
CA GLU A 204 16.62 10.54 -57.11
C GLU A 204 17.31 11.72 -57.81
N LYS A 205 18.08 12.53 -57.07
CA LYS A 205 18.65 13.78 -57.59
C LYS A 205 20.01 13.59 -58.27
N ASN A 206 20.89 12.76 -57.72
CA ASN A 206 22.28 12.58 -58.17
C ASN A 206 22.81 11.16 -57.83
N PRO A 207 22.43 10.11 -58.58
CA PRO A 207 22.81 8.72 -58.28
C PRO A 207 24.32 8.49 -58.11
N SER A 208 25.16 9.20 -58.87
CA SER A 208 26.63 9.08 -58.81
C SER A 208 27.24 9.54 -57.47
N ARG A 209 26.49 10.27 -56.63
CA ARG A 209 26.95 10.82 -55.35
C ARG A 209 26.48 10.04 -54.12
N ILE A 210 25.79 8.90 -54.28
CA ILE A 210 25.30 8.08 -53.16
C ILE A 210 26.44 7.62 -52.24
N VAL A 211 27.62 7.32 -52.79
CA VAL A 211 28.81 6.94 -52.02
C VAL A 211 29.17 7.98 -50.96
N ILE A 212 28.92 9.26 -51.23
CA ILE A 212 29.17 10.36 -50.28
C ILE A 212 28.25 10.22 -49.05
N VAL A 213 26.96 9.91 -49.27
CA VAL A 213 26.00 9.73 -48.17
C VAL A 213 26.31 8.47 -47.35
N VAL A 214 26.75 7.39 -48.00
CA VAL A 214 27.22 6.19 -47.27
C VAL A 214 28.49 6.49 -46.47
N ALA A 215 29.42 7.27 -47.02
CA ALA A 215 30.61 7.72 -46.30
C ALA A 215 30.27 8.67 -45.14
N ASP A 216 29.29 9.56 -45.30
CA ASP A 216 28.77 10.42 -44.22
C ASP A 216 28.15 9.60 -43.09
N MET A 217 27.36 8.59 -43.45
CA MET A 217 26.79 7.65 -42.48
C MET A 217 27.89 6.87 -41.75
N ALA A 218 28.91 6.40 -42.47
CA ALA A 218 30.06 5.71 -41.89
C ALA A 218 30.88 6.61 -40.96
N ARG A 219 30.97 7.91 -41.25
CA ARG A 219 31.63 8.90 -40.39
C ARG A 219 30.80 9.26 -39.15
N ALA A 220 29.48 9.25 -39.27
CA ALA A 220 28.58 9.54 -38.17
C ALA A 220 28.51 8.40 -37.14
N ASP A 221 28.96 7.20 -37.51
CA ASP A 221 29.08 6.01 -36.66
C ASP A 221 27.82 5.76 -35.80
N PRO A 222 26.64 5.58 -36.44
CA PRO A 222 25.39 5.38 -35.71
C PRO A 222 25.42 4.06 -34.94
N SER A 223 24.87 4.05 -33.72
CA SER A 223 24.69 2.80 -32.97
C SER A 223 23.73 1.87 -33.70
N LEU A 224 24.22 0.71 -34.14
CA LEU A 224 23.47 -0.29 -34.91
C LEU A 224 22.57 -1.15 -34.02
N SER A 225 21.62 -0.52 -33.32
CA SER A 225 20.62 -1.25 -32.54
C SER A 225 19.70 -2.09 -33.43
N SER A 226 19.06 -3.11 -32.85
CA SER A 226 18.06 -3.94 -33.54
C SER A 226 16.98 -3.09 -34.21
N ALA A 227 16.52 -2.04 -33.53
CA ALA A 227 15.52 -1.10 -34.00
C ALA A 227 16.00 -0.26 -35.20
N PHE A 228 17.26 0.19 -35.18
CA PHE A 228 17.87 0.91 -36.31
C PHE A 228 17.96 0.00 -37.54
N VAL A 229 18.55 -1.18 -37.38
CA VAL A 229 18.82 -2.12 -38.48
C VAL A 229 17.52 -2.62 -39.11
N ALA A 230 16.52 -2.97 -38.28
CA ALA A 230 15.23 -3.44 -38.78
C ALA A 230 14.50 -2.38 -39.61
N GLU A 231 14.39 -1.14 -39.12
CA GLU A 231 13.74 -0.05 -39.86
C GLU A 231 14.52 0.31 -41.12
N PHE A 232 15.86 0.39 -41.04
CA PHE A 232 16.72 0.70 -42.16
C PHE A 232 16.55 -0.34 -43.29
N CYS A 233 16.61 -1.63 -42.97
CA CYS A 233 16.41 -2.72 -43.94
C CYS A 233 14.98 -2.78 -44.48
N GLN A 234 13.96 -2.60 -43.63
CA GLN A 234 12.55 -2.59 -44.04
C GLN A 234 12.25 -1.46 -45.03
N ARG A 235 12.85 -0.29 -44.84
CA ARG A 235 12.68 0.87 -45.74
C ARG A 235 13.51 0.75 -47.01
N LEU A 236 14.72 0.22 -46.93
CA LEU A 236 15.63 0.04 -48.08
C LEU A 236 15.18 -1.06 -49.05
N SER A 237 14.58 -2.14 -48.54
CA SER A 237 14.13 -3.28 -49.36
C SER A 237 13.09 -2.93 -50.43
N ARG A 238 12.46 -1.75 -50.37
CA ARG A 238 11.38 -1.36 -51.28
C ARG A 238 11.80 -0.49 -52.47
N LEU A 239 13.01 0.07 -52.48
CA LEU A 239 13.34 1.17 -53.40
C LEU A 239 14.78 1.09 -53.92
N ASN A 240 14.92 0.80 -55.21
CA ASN A 240 16.08 1.08 -56.08
C ASN A 240 17.39 0.27 -55.86
N PRO A 241 17.90 -0.49 -56.87
CA PRO A 241 19.17 -1.23 -56.81
C PRO A 241 20.40 -0.40 -56.43
N VAL A 242 20.36 0.92 -56.62
CA VAL A 242 21.49 1.80 -56.28
C VAL A 242 21.74 1.87 -54.76
N LEU A 243 20.78 1.42 -53.93
CA LEU A 243 20.89 1.39 -52.48
C LEU A 243 21.58 0.12 -51.92
N HIS A 244 22.05 -0.80 -52.79
CA HIS A 244 22.83 -1.97 -52.37
C HIS A 244 24.13 -1.61 -51.64
N LEU A 245 24.76 -0.46 -51.95
CA LEU A 245 25.99 -0.02 -51.27
C LEU A 245 25.77 0.29 -49.79
N ALA A 246 24.65 0.93 -49.45
CA ALA A 246 24.29 1.23 -48.07
C ALA A 246 23.97 -0.04 -47.28
N ARG A 247 23.31 -1.01 -47.92
CA ARG A 247 23.03 -2.32 -47.34
C ARG A 247 24.30 -3.15 -47.13
N GLY A 248 25.20 -3.20 -48.12
CA GLY A 248 26.47 -3.91 -48.00
C GLY A 248 27.36 -3.34 -46.91
N TRP A 249 27.39 -2.01 -46.75
CA TRP A 249 28.05 -1.36 -45.62
C TRP A 249 27.46 -1.78 -44.28
N LEU A 250 26.12 -1.80 -44.17
CA LEU A 250 25.44 -2.21 -42.94
C LEU A 250 25.76 -3.67 -42.60
N GLU A 251 25.65 -4.58 -43.58
CA GLU A 251 25.95 -6.01 -43.40
C GLU A 251 27.39 -6.23 -42.94
N GLN A 252 28.35 -5.54 -43.55
CA GLN A 252 29.75 -5.61 -43.13
C GLN A 252 29.95 -5.09 -41.70
N ARG A 253 29.33 -3.96 -41.35
CA ARG A 253 29.45 -3.37 -40.01
C ARG A 253 28.80 -4.22 -38.92
N THR A 254 27.62 -4.76 -39.16
CA THR A 254 26.97 -5.65 -38.19
C THR A 254 27.81 -6.91 -37.96
N LEU A 255 28.44 -7.45 -39.01
CA LEU A 255 29.35 -8.59 -38.92
C LEU A 255 30.62 -8.25 -38.12
N GLU A 256 31.17 -7.04 -38.28
CA GLU A 256 32.29 -6.54 -37.46
C GLU A 256 31.91 -6.45 -35.97
N GLU A 257 30.66 -6.12 -35.65
CA GLU A 257 30.09 -6.13 -34.29
C GLU A 257 29.66 -7.53 -33.81
N GLY A 258 29.78 -8.56 -34.66
CA GLY A 258 29.53 -9.96 -34.34
C GLY A 258 28.08 -10.42 -34.46
N SER A 259 27.19 -9.64 -35.11
CA SER A 259 25.77 -10.00 -35.31
C SER A 259 25.38 -9.95 -36.79
N SER A 260 24.49 -10.84 -37.24
CA SER A 260 23.94 -10.73 -38.60
C SER A 260 22.74 -9.78 -38.65
N VAL A 261 22.49 -9.17 -39.82
CA VAL A 261 21.31 -8.33 -40.04
C VAL A 261 20.01 -9.10 -39.76
N GLU A 262 19.92 -10.37 -40.18
CA GLU A 262 18.76 -11.23 -39.94
C GLU A 262 18.53 -11.49 -38.45
N GLN A 263 19.61 -11.73 -37.69
CA GLN A 263 19.54 -11.88 -36.23
C GLN A 263 19.00 -10.61 -35.56
N LEU A 264 19.48 -9.43 -35.99
CA LEU A 264 19.02 -8.14 -35.44
C LEU A 264 17.56 -7.84 -35.79
N ILE A 265 17.10 -8.19 -36.99
CA ILE A 265 15.68 -8.07 -37.37
C ILE A 265 14.82 -9.01 -36.51
N HIS A 266 15.24 -10.26 -36.33
CA HIS A 266 14.52 -11.22 -35.49
C HIS A 266 14.49 -10.77 -34.02
N GLN A 267 15.60 -10.24 -33.51
CA GLN A 267 15.70 -9.68 -32.17
C GLN A 267 14.76 -8.49 -31.97
N GLU A 268 14.63 -7.61 -32.96
CA GLU A 268 13.68 -6.49 -32.90
C GLU A 268 12.24 -6.98 -32.82
N SER A 269 11.87 -7.95 -33.66
CA SER A 269 10.52 -8.53 -33.65
C SER A 269 10.19 -9.18 -32.29
N GLN A 270 11.13 -9.95 -31.74
CA GLN A 270 10.99 -10.55 -30.41
C GLN A 270 10.89 -9.49 -29.31
N SER A 271 11.70 -8.44 -29.36
CA SER A 271 11.68 -7.35 -28.37
C SER A 271 10.34 -6.63 -28.40
N GLN A 272 9.81 -6.30 -29.58
CA GLN A 272 8.51 -5.63 -29.71
C GLN A 272 7.35 -6.49 -29.21
N ALA A 273 7.36 -7.78 -29.53
CA ALA A 273 6.36 -8.73 -29.03
C ALA A 273 6.42 -8.85 -27.49
N SER A 274 7.63 -8.97 -26.92
CA SER A 274 7.82 -9.02 -25.48
C SER A 274 7.39 -7.71 -24.79
N ASP A 275 7.73 -6.55 -25.36
CA ASP A 275 7.30 -5.25 -24.83
C ASP A 275 5.79 -5.09 -24.84
N GLN A 276 5.11 -5.55 -25.90
CA GLN A 276 3.66 -5.51 -25.98
C GLN A 276 3.01 -6.37 -24.90
N VAL A 277 3.50 -7.60 -24.69
CA VAL A 277 2.99 -8.52 -23.67
C VAL A 277 3.22 -7.97 -22.27
N SER A 278 4.44 -7.54 -21.93
CA SER A 278 4.75 -7.01 -20.58
C SER A 278 3.94 -5.74 -20.25
N VAL A 279 3.70 -4.88 -21.24
CA VAL A 279 2.84 -3.70 -21.08
C VAL A 279 1.40 -4.13 -20.81
N SER A 280 0.86 -5.07 -21.60
CA SER A 280 -0.49 -5.61 -21.42
C SER A 280 -0.67 -6.26 -20.04
N HIS A 281 0.29 -7.08 -19.62
CA HIS A 281 0.32 -7.70 -18.29
C HIS A 281 0.38 -6.67 -17.18
N SER A 282 1.27 -5.68 -17.29
CA SER A 282 1.38 -4.62 -16.27
C SER A 282 0.08 -3.82 -16.11
N ILE A 283 -0.60 -3.48 -17.21
CA ILE A 283 -1.89 -2.78 -17.20
C ILE A 283 -2.99 -3.66 -16.60
N SER A 284 -3.05 -4.93 -17.01
CA SER A 284 -4.04 -5.89 -16.50
C SER A 284 -3.87 -6.13 -15.01
N SER A 285 -2.63 -6.27 -14.53
CA SER A 285 -2.30 -6.39 -13.11
C SER A 285 -2.68 -5.14 -12.33
N LEU A 286 -2.41 -3.93 -12.85
CA LEU A 286 -2.85 -2.68 -12.20
C LEU A 286 -4.38 -2.61 -12.03
N ARG A 287 -5.16 -3.12 -12.99
CA ARG A 287 -6.62 -3.24 -12.86
C ARG A 287 -7.00 -4.27 -11.79
N LEU A 288 -6.34 -5.43 -11.78
CA LEU A 288 -6.59 -6.48 -10.80
C LEU A 288 -6.34 -6.01 -9.36
N LEU A 289 -5.30 -5.20 -9.11
CA LEU A 289 -5.00 -4.71 -7.75
C LEU A 289 -6.14 -3.91 -7.11
N SER A 290 -7.06 -3.35 -7.90
CA SER A 290 -8.24 -2.65 -7.42
C SER A 290 -9.43 -3.58 -7.15
N ALA A 291 -9.43 -4.78 -7.72
CA ALA A 291 -10.48 -5.79 -7.57
C ALA A 291 -10.21 -6.78 -6.42
N ILE A 292 -8.95 -6.96 -6.01
CA ILE A 292 -8.58 -7.86 -4.91
C ILE A 292 -9.13 -7.35 -3.57
N ASP A 293 -9.78 -8.23 -2.81
CA ASP A 293 -10.08 -7.95 -1.40
C ASP A 293 -8.82 -8.13 -0.55
N TRP A 294 -8.12 -7.01 -0.35
CA TRP A 294 -6.90 -6.99 0.45
C TRP A 294 -7.13 -7.34 1.92
N LYS A 295 -8.37 -7.24 2.42
CA LYS A 295 -8.70 -7.67 3.79
C LYS A 295 -8.57 -9.18 3.91
N GLU A 296 -9.20 -9.92 2.99
CA GLU A 296 -9.13 -11.38 2.94
C GLU A 296 -7.70 -11.87 2.70
N PHE A 297 -6.99 -11.23 1.79
CA PHE A 297 -5.58 -11.55 1.50
C PHE A 297 -4.70 -11.45 2.76
N VAL A 298 -4.80 -10.34 3.51
CA VAL A 298 -4.01 -10.14 4.72
C VAL A 298 -4.42 -11.11 5.83
N GLU A 299 -5.72 -11.36 6.02
CA GLU A 299 -6.18 -12.30 7.05
C GLU A 299 -5.72 -13.74 6.78
N THR A 300 -5.77 -14.17 5.52
CA THR A 300 -5.35 -15.53 5.13
C THR A 300 -3.84 -15.74 5.36
N LEU A 301 -3.02 -14.73 5.03
CA LEU A 301 -1.56 -14.85 5.08
C LEU A 301 -0.93 -14.38 6.39
N SER A 302 -1.70 -13.75 7.28
CA SER A 302 -1.19 -13.24 8.55
C SER A 302 -0.99 -14.36 9.57
N LEU A 303 0.26 -14.60 9.94
CA LEU A 303 0.59 -15.54 11.03
C LEU A 303 0.03 -15.07 12.38
N VAL A 304 -0.14 -13.76 12.58
CA VAL A 304 -0.81 -13.20 13.76
C VAL A 304 -2.29 -13.58 13.76
N GLU A 305 -2.96 -13.44 12.62
CA GLU A 305 -4.37 -13.81 12.47
C GLU A 305 -4.59 -15.30 12.73
N GLN A 306 -3.75 -16.16 12.14
CA GLN A 306 -3.79 -17.61 12.36
C GLN A 306 -3.57 -17.96 13.84
N THR A 307 -2.67 -17.24 14.54
CA THR A 307 -2.42 -17.46 15.96
C THR A 307 -3.62 -17.05 16.82
N LEU A 308 -4.27 -15.92 16.52
CA LEU A 308 -5.43 -15.44 17.27
C LEU A 308 -6.68 -16.28 17.03
N ARG A 309 -6.83 -16.88 15.83
CA ARG A 309 -7.90 -17.84 15.53
C ARG A 309 -7.77 -19.14 16.33
N GLY A 310 -6.57 -19.51 16.77
CA GLY A 310 -6.35 -20.68 17.63
C GLY A 310 -6.83 -20.53 19.07
N GLU A 311 -7.65 -19.52 19.39
CA GLU A 311 -8.15 -19.30 20.74
C GLU A 311 -9.16 -20.37 21.21
N PRO A 312 -9.24 -20.66 22.51
CA PRO A 312 -10.09 -21.75 23.01
C PRO A 312 -11.60 -21.47 22.96
N ALA A 313 -12.00 -20.20 22.89
CA ALA A 313 -13.40 -19.79 22.84
C ALA A 313 -14.02 -19.93 21.44
N ASP A 314 -13.18 -20.03 20.39
CA ASP A 314 -13.60 -20.12 18.98
C ASP A 314 -14.49 -18.95 18.49
N VAL A 315 -14.44 -17.79 19.16
CA VAL A 315 -15.28 -16.61 18.82
C VAL A 315 -14.56 -15.64 17.90
N TYR A 316 -13.23 -15.56 17.99
CA TYR A 316 -12.42 -14.63 17.22
C TYR A 316 -12.64 -14.77 15.71
N GLY A 317 -12.81 -16.00 15.21
CA GLY A 317 -13.10 -16.26 13.78
C GLY A 317 -14.40 -15.61 13.30
N ASP A 318 -15.41 -15.58 14.16
CA ASP A 318 -16.75 -15.05 13.90
C ASP A 318 -16.86 -13.54 14.11
N MET A 319 -15.78 -12.87 14.52
CA MET A 319 -15.77 -11.42 14.71
C MET A 319 -15.76 -10.66 13.39
N ASP A 320 -16.35 -9.46 13.40
CA ASP A 320 -16.29 -8.59 12.23
C ASP A 320 -14.85 -8.14 11.95
N PHE A 321 -14.57 -7.83 10.69
CA PHE A 321 -13.23 -7.43 10.26
C PHE A 321 -12.67 -6.28 11.11
N ALA A 322 -13.49 -5.27 11.44
CA ALA A 322 -13.06 -4.11 12.21
C ALA A 322 -12.62 -4.46 13.64
N THR A 323 -13.29 -5.42 14.29
CA THR A 323 -12.90 -5.92 15.61
C THR A 323 -11.60 -6.69 15.54
N ARG A 324 -11.46 -7.63 14.59
CA ARG A 324 -10.22 -8.40 14.39
C ARG A 324 -9.05 -7.48 14.06
N ASP A 325 -9.26 -6.49 13.21
CA ASP A 325 -8.25 -5.51 12.83
C ASP A 325 -7.79 -4.65 14.02
N ARG A 326 -8.73 -4.25 14.89
CA ARG A 326 -8.39 -3.57 16.15
C ARG A 326 -7.50 -4.45 17.04
N TYR A 327 -7.75 -5.75 17.11
CA TYR A 327 -6.93 -6.67 17.91
C TYR A 327 -5.53 -6.79 17.32
N ARG A 328 -5.42 -6.93 15.99
CA ARG A 328 -4.15 -6.92 15.26
C ARG A 328 -3.34 -5.64 15.49
N HIS A 329 -3.98 -4.48 15.48
CA HIS A 329 -3.33 -3.20 15.80
C HIS A 329 -2.82 -3.11 17.25
N VAL A 330 -3.52 -3.72 18.21
CA VAL A 330 -3.02 -3.82 19.59
C VAL A 330 -1.76 -4.68 19.63
N VAL A 331 -1.77 -5.84 18.97
CA VAL A 331 -0.60 -6.74 18.87
C VAL A 331 0.60 -6.00 18.28
N GLU A 332 0.42 -5.31 17.15
CA GLU A 332 1.45 -4.49 16.51
C GLU A 332 1.99 -3.42 17.46
N THR A 333 1.12 -2.75 18.21
CA THR A 333 1.53 -1.70 19.15
C THR A 333 2.29 -2.27 20.34
N LEU A 334 1.86 -3.41 20.90
CA LEU A 334 2.55 -4.08 21.98
C LEU A 334 3.93 -4.62 21.56
N ALA A 335 4.03 -5.18 20.35
CA ALA A 335 5.30 -5.63 19.77
C ALA A 335 6.30 -4.48 19.59
N ARG A 336 5.84 -3.29 19.22
CA ARG A 336 6.70 -2.08 19.12
C ARG A 336 7.33 -1.66 20.45
N TYR A 337 6.70 -1.98 21.58
CA TYR A 337 7.19 -1.62 22.92
C TYR A 337 7.75 -2.81 23.70
N SER A 338 7.92 -3.96 23.06
CA SER A 338 8.55 -5.15 23.62
C SER A 338 9.74 -5.58 22.76
N ALA A 339 10.51 -6.57 23.24
CA ALA A 339 11.57 -7.20 22.44
C ALA A 339 11.02 -8.37 21.59
N LEU A 340 9.71 -8.64 21.67
CA LEU A 340 9.06 -9.76 21.03
C LEU A 340 8.49 -9.37 19.68
N SER A 341 8.40 -10.34 18.78
CA SER A 341 7.70 -10.22 17.50
C SER A 341 6.18 -10.14 17.69
N GLU A 342 5.48 -9.67 16.66
CA GLU A 342 4.01 -9.59 16.64
C GLU A 342 3.37 -10.97 16.86
N ILE A 343 3.95 -12.02 16.29
CA ILE A 343 3.49 -13.40 16.44
C ILE A 343 3.66 -13.88 17.88
N GLU A 344 4.79 -13.57 18.52
CA GLU A 344 5.02 -13.94 19.93
C GLU A 344 4.07 -13.21 20.88
N VAL A 345 3.77 -11.93 20.63
CA VAL A 345 2.77 -11.19 21.40
C VAL A 345 1.38 -11.80 21.25
N ALA A 346 0.98 -12.15 20.02
CA ALA A 346 -0.29 -12.84 19.76
C ALA A 346 -0.35 -14.20 20.46
N ARG A 347 0.75 -14.96 20.42
CA ARG A 347 0.85 -16.26 21.11
C ARG A 347 0.71 -16.12 22.62
N ASN A 348 1.37 -15.14 23.24
CA ASN A 348 1.21 -14.88 24.68
C ASN A 348 -0.24 -14.53 25.05
N ALA A 349 -0.95 -13.78 24.19
CA ALA A 349 -2.36 -13.48 24.42
C ALA A 349 -3.24 -14.75 24.32
N ALA A 350 -2.98 -15.61 23.33
CA ALA A 350 -3.66 -16.88 23.16
C ALA A 350 -3.36 -17.87 24.32
N GLU A 351 -2.11 -17.94 24.80
CA GLU A 351 -1.71 -18.76 25.94
C GLU A 351 -2.42 -18.33 27.23
N LEU A 352 -2.51 -17.02 27.50
CA LEU A 352 -3.26 -16.51 28.65
C LEU A 352 -4.77 -16.83 28.58
N ALA A 353 -5.34 -16.79 27.38
CA ALA A 353 -6.71 -17.23 27.12
C ALA A 353 -6.87 -18.74 27.35
N GLN A 354 -5.91 -19.54 26.88
CA GLN A 354 -5.88 -20.99 27.08
C GLN A 354 -5.78 -21.38 28.57
N GLU A 355 -4.90 -20.74 29.34
CA GLU A 355 -4.78 -20.96 30.78
C GLU A 355 -6.09 -20.65 31.51
N SER A 356 -6.77 -19.58 31.11
CA SER A 356 -8.05 -19.19 31.68
C SER A 356 -9.16 -20.19 31.33
N ALA A 357 -9.19 -20.65 30.09
CA ALA A 357 -10.15 -21.66 29.63
C ALA A 357 -9.99 -22.98 30.40
N GLN A 358 -8.75 -23.40 30.69
CA GLN A 358 -8.48 -24.59 31.50
C GLN A 358 -8.95 -24.45 32.95
N LYS A 359 -8.90 -23.23 33.52
CA LYS A 359 -9.26 -22.98 34.93
C LYS A 359 -10.74 -22.69 35.14
N LYS A 360 -11.40 -22.03 34.19
CA LYS A 360 -12.78 -21.50 34.34
C LYS A 360 -13.78 -22.01 33.32
N GLY A 361 -13.33 -22.79 32.33
CA GLY A 361 -14.15 -23.23 31.21
C GLY A 361 -14.01 -22.31 29.99
N ARG A 362 -14.37 -22.85 28.81
CA ARG A 362 -14.27 -22.15 27.52
C ARG A 362 -15.26 -21.01 27.35
N GLU A 363 -16.39 -21.06 28.05
CA GLU A 363 -17.44 -20.03 28.01
C GLU A 363 -17.12 -18.81 28.88
N ASP A 364 -16.10 -18.89 29.74
CA ASP A 364 -15.70 -17.75 30.55
C ASP A 364 -15.11 -16.65 29.66
N ARG A 365 -15.50 -15.39 29.90
CA ARG A 365 -15.01 -14.23 29.13
C ARG A 365 -13.48 -14.11 29.09
N THR A 366 -12.77 -14.69 30.08
CA THR A 366 -11.31 -14.68 30.13
C THR A 366 -10.67 -15.76 29.26
N ALA A 367 -11.45 -16.66 28.65
CA ALA A 367 -11.00 -17.61 27.64
C ALA A 367 -10.90 -17.01 26.22
N HIS A 368 -11.29 -15.74 26.03
CA HIS A 368 -11.20 -15.04 24.74
C HIS A 368 -9.97 -14.12 24.69
N VAL A 369 -9.26 -14.08 23.56
CA VAL A 369 -8.05 -13.25 23.37
C VAL A 369 -8.34 -11.76 23.48
N GLY A 370 -9.53 -11.32 23.09
CA GLY A 370 -9.96 -9.92 23.22
C GLY A 370 -9.91 -9.40 24.66
N PHE A 371 -10.14 -10.26 25.65
CA PHE A 371 -10.03 -9.89 27.06
C PHE A 371 -8.61 -9.42 27.42
N TYR A 372 -7.59 -10.06 26.85
CA TYR A 372 -6.17 -9.74 27.07
C TYR A 372 -5.63 -8.66 26.15
N LEU A 373 -6.25 -8.41 25.01
CA LEU A 373 -5.80 -7.38 24.08
C LEU A 373 -6.44 -6.01 24.36
N ILE A 374 -7.76 -5.94 24.53
CA ILE A 374 -8.48 -4.65 24.58
C ILE A 374 -9.14 -4.35 25.93
N ASP A 375 -9.17 -5.30 26.85
CA ASP A 375 -9.92 -5.20 28.10
C ASP A 375 -9.05 -5.43 29.37
N GLN A 376 -9.66 -5.88 30.47
CA GLN A 376 -9.05 -5.96 31.80
C GLN A 376 -7.86 -6.93 31.90
N GLY A 377 -7.69 -7.86 30.95
CA GLY A 377 -6.55 -8.77 30.88
C GLY A 377 -5.27 -8.11 30.36
N LEU A 378 -5.35 -6.94 29.72
CA LEU A 378 -4.21 -6.24 29.11
C LEU A 378 -3.02 -6.02 30.05
N PRO A 379 -3.19 -5.59 31.33
CA PRO A 379 -2.06 -5.43 32.25
C PRO A 379 -1.35 -6.76 32.61
N ARG A 380 -2.02 -7.90 32.44
CA ARG A 380 -1.39 -9.22 32.62
C ARG A 380 -0.55 -9.57 31.40
N LEU A 381 -1.07 -9.30 30.20
CA LEU A 381 -0.32 -9.46 28.95
C LEU A 381 0.90 -8.53 28.91
N GLU A 382 0.74 -7.24 29.25
CA GLU A 382 1.84 -6.25 29.32
C GLU A 382 3.00 -6.74 30.20
N ARG A 383 2.68 -7.37 31.34
CA ARG A 383 3.68 -7.94 32.25
C ARG A 383 4.33 -9.19 31.68
N ALA A 384 3.57 -10.08 31.04
CA ALA A 384 4.10 -11.29 30.43
C ALA A 384 5.12 -10.98 29.32
N ILE A 385 4.84 -9.97 28.48
CA ILE A 385 5.72 -9.58 27.37
C ILE A 385 6.79 -8.54 27.75
N GLY A 386 6.79 -8.05 29.00
CA GLY A 386 7.73 -7.02 29.47
C GLY A 386 7.58 -5.66 28.77
N ALA A 387 6.38 -5.31 28.30
CA ALA A 387 6.14 -4.07 27.54
C ALA A 387 6.32 -2.83 28.42
N ARG A 388 7.11 -1.85 27.97
CA ARG A 388 7.38 -0.61 28.71
C ARG A 388 6.42 0.52 28.33
N TRP A 389 5.10 0.29 28.46
CA TRP A 389 4.04 1.26 28.14
C TRP A 389 3.81 2.25 29.31
N ARG A 390 4.68 3.24 29.50
CA ARG A 390 4.74 3.91 30.82
C ARG A 390 3.86 5.13 31.07
N TRP A 391 3.13 5.74 30.12
CA TRP A 391 2.47 7.03 30.44
C TRP A 391 1.05 7.25 29.89
N LYS A 392 0.77 7.02 28.60
CA LYS A 392 -0.57 7.37 28.05
C LYS A 392 -1.72 6.51 28.57
N GLY A 393 -1.46 5.28 28.98
CA GLY A 393 -2.50 4.39 29.50
C GLY A 393 -2.89 4.66 30.96
N PHE A 394 -2.02 5.29 31.77
CA PHE A 394 -2.24 5.37 33.22
C PHE A 394 -3.40 6.31 33.61
N VAL A 395 -3.49 7.48 32.95
CA VAL A 395 -4.57 8.45 33.18
C VAL A 395 -5.91 7.84 32.76
N GLU A 396 -5.99 7.28 31.56
CA GLU A 396 -7.21 6.62 31.06
C GLU A 396 -7.64 5.45 31.95
N ARG A 397 -6.69 4.62 32.41
CA ARG A 397 -6.95 3.53 33.36
C ARG A 397 -7.49 4.05 34.70
N SER A 398 -6.92 5.13 35.23
CA SER A 398 -7.32 5.71 36.51
C SER A 398 -8.71 6.34 36.44
N VAL A 399 -9.01 7.07 35.36
CA VAL A 399 -10.34 7.63 35.09
C VAL A 399 -11.39 6.51 35.03
N ARG A 400 -11.08 5.39 34.37
CA ARG A 400 -11.99 4.24 34.24
C ARG A 400 -12.21 3.46 35.54
N LYS A 401 -11.21 3.39 36.41
CA LYS A 401 -11.34 2.68 37.69
C LYS A 401 -12.30 3.40 38.64
N PHE A 402 -12.36 4.72 38.57
CA PHE A 402 -13.22 5.55 39.42
C PHE A 402 -13.95 6.65 38.62
N PRO A 403 -14.85 6.28 37.70
CA PRO A 403 -15.46 7.21 36.74
C PRO A 403 -16.26 8.30 37.45
N PHE A 404 -17.00 7.95 38.50
CA PHE A 404 -17.78 8.89 39.29
C PHE A 404 -16.87 9.92 39.98
N THR A 405 -15.77 9.49 40.61
CA THR A 405 -14.87 10.42 41.31
C THR A 405 -14.16 11.37 40.35
N PHE A 406 -13.79 10.91 39.16
CA PHE A 406 -13.17 11.78 38.16
C PHE A 406 -14.18 12.76 37.59
N TYR A 407 -15.40 12.30 37.31
CA TYR A 407 -16.45 13.15 36.77
C TYR A 407 -16.88 14.22 37.76
N LEU A 408 -17.28 13.81 38.97
CA LEU A 408 -17.71 14.74 40.01
C LEU A 408 -16.55 15.59 40.50
N GLY A 409 -15.37 15.00 40.69
CA GLY A 409 -14.16 15.70 41.14
C GLY A 409 -13.70 16.77 40.16
N GLY A 410 -13.78 16.52 38.85
CA GLY A 410 -13.51 17.54 37.82
C GLY A 410 -14.48 18.71 37.91
N ILE A 411 -15.79 18.43 37.99
CA ILE A 411 -16.82 19.46 38.15
C ILE A 411 -16.61 20.27 39.43
N PHE A 412 -16.38 19.60 40.56
CA PHE A 412 -16.10 20.25 41.84
C PHE A 412 -14.84 21.10 41.77
N LEU A 413 -13.76 20.60 41.18
CA LEU A 413 -12.50 21.34 41.04
C LEU A 413 -12.70 22.63 40.24
N PHE A 414 -13.35 22.56 39.08
CA PHE A 414 -13.62 23.76 38.27
C PHE A 414 -14.57 24.74 38.98
N THR A 415 -15.60 24.22 39.65
CA THR A 415 -16.56 25.05 40.40
C THR A 415 -15.89 25.75 41.57
N ILE A 416 -15.05 25.05 42.33
CA ILE A 416 -14.30 25.61 43.47
C ILE A 416 -13.27 26.63 42.97
N LEU A 417 -12.47 26.31 41.96
CA LEU A 417 -11.47 27.24 41.42
C LEU A 417 -12.09 28.54 40.92
N ALA A 418 -13.22 28.45 40.20
CA ALA A 418 -13.93 29.62 39.71
C ALA A 418 -14.54 30.44 40.86
N THR A 419 -15.17 29.77 41.83
CA THR A 419 -15.74 30.43 43.01
C THR A 419 -14.67 31.11 43.87
N LEU A 420 -13.52 30.46 44.06
CA LEU A 420 -12.38 31.01 44.82
C LEU A 420 -11.79 32.25 44.11
N GLY A 421 -11.67 32.19 42.78
CA GLY A 421 -11.25 33.33 41.97
C GLY A 421 -12.21 34.52 42.06
N PHE A 422 -13.52 34.24 42.05
CA PHE A 422 -14.56 35.25 42.24
C PHE A 422 -14.51 35.88 43.63
N VAL A 423 -14.42 35.06 44.69
CA VAL A 423 -14.33 35.55 46.08
C VAL A 423 -13.09 36.44 46.26
N ARG A 424 -11.91 36.03 45.79
CA ARG A 424 -10.71 36.88 45.85
C ARG A 424 -10.87 38.18 45.07
N ALA A 425 -11.50 38.15 43.90
CA ALA A 425 -11.76 39.35 43.12
C ALA A 425 -12.76 40.32 43.79
N ALA A 426 -13.66 39.79 44.63
CA ALA A 426 -14.61 40.57 45.42
C ALA A 426 -14.00 41.11 46.72
N GLU A 427 -13.13 40.34 47.39
CA GLU A 427 -12.36 40.79 48.55
C GLU A 427 -11.45 41.98 48.21
N MET A 428 -10.75 41.91 47.07
CA MET A 428 -9.92 43.03 46.58
C MET A 428 -10.71 44.32 46.30
N ARG A 429 -12.04 44.23 46.16
CA ARG A 429 -12.95 45.36 45.95
C ARG A 429 -13.64 45.85 47.24
N GLY A 430 -13.29 45.28 48.40
CA GLY A 430 -13.78 45.74 49.71
C GLY A 430 -15.23 45.38 50.02
N VAL A 431 -15.75 44.28 49.48
CA VAL A 431 -17.11 43.81 49.77
C VAL A 431 -17.21 43.29 51.22
N ALA A 432 -18.28 43.62 51.94
CA ALA A 432 -18.51 43.15 53.31
C ALA A 432 -18.67 41.62 53.41
N GLU A 433 -18.15 41.01 54.48
CA GLU A 433 -18.01 39.55 54.65
C GLU A 433 -19.31 38.75 54.48
N TRP A 434 -20.44 39.23 55.02
CA TRP A 434 -21.71 38.52 54.89
C TRP A 434 -22.27 38.54 53.46
N ARG A 435 -21.99 39.61 52.68
CA ARG A 435 -22.38 39.73 51.27
C ARG A 435 -21.54 38.82 50.39
N LEU A 436 -20.26 38.63 50.74
CA LEU A 436 -19.35 37.71 50.07
C LEU A 436 -19.87 36.28 50.10
N VAL A 437 -20.35 35.79 51.26
CA VAL A 437 -20.91 34.44 51.39
C VAL A 437 -22.12 34.26 50.49
N PHE A 438 -23.06 35.20 50.51
CA PHE A 438 -24.25 35.14 49.65
C PHE A 438 -23.88 35.14 48.16
N CYS A 439 -23.02 36.08 47.73
CA CYS A 439 -22.55 36.16 46.35
C CYS A 439 -21.77 34.91 45.92
N ALA A 440 -20.97 34.32 46.80
CA ALA A 440 -20.23 33.09 46.52
C ALA A 440 -21.16 31.90 46.28
N VAL A 441 -22.22 31.74 47.08
CA VAL A 441 -23.21 30.65 46.90
C VAL A 441 -23.96 30.83 45.59
N THR A 442 -24.48 32.03 45.30
CA THR A 442 -25.21 32.29 44.05
C THR A 442 -24.30 32.11 42.82
N PHE A 443 -23.06 32.60 42.90
CA PHE A 443 -22.07 32.42 41.84
C PHE A 443 -21.71 30.94 41.66
N SER A 444 -21.51 30.19 42.75
CA SER A 444 -21.22 28.76 42.71
C SER A 444 -22.32 27.96 42.01
N LEU A 445 -23.60 28.30 42.25
CA LEU A 445 -24.72 27.68 41.57
C LEU A 445 -24.68 27.95 40.07
N GLY A 446 -24.48 29.20 39.65
CA GLY A 446 -24.37 29.56 38.23
C GLY A 446 -23.16 28.94 37.54
N VAL A 447 -21.98 29.02 38.17
CA VAL A 447 -20.72 28.53 37.58
C VAL A 447 -20.64 27.01 37.54
N SER A 448 -21.40 26.31 38.39
CA SER A 448 -21.46 24.84 38.35
C SER A 448 -21.96 24.33 36.99
N GLN A 449 -22.92 25.01 36.36
CA GLN A 449 -23.41 24.63 35.02
C GLN A 449 -22.32 24.80 33.96
N LEU A 450 -21.53 25.87 34.06
CA LEU A 450 -20.39 26.11 33.17
C LEU A 450 -19.28 25.08 33.41
N ALA A 451 -19.02 24.71 34.67
CA ALA A 451 -18.07 23.65 35.03
C ALA A 451 -18.51 22.28 34.47
N VAL A 452 -19.81 21.96 34.54
CA VAL A 452 -20.37 20.75 33.92
C VAL A 452 -20.17 20.76 32.41
N ALA A 453 -20.51 21.86 31.73
CA ALA A 453 -20.34 21.97 30.28
C ALA A 453 -18.86 21.85 29.85
N LEU A 454 -17.96 22.56 30.55
CA LEU A 454 -16.52 22.53 30.28
C LEU A 454 -15.93 21.14 30.55
N TRP A 455 -16.33 20.50 31.65
CA TRP A 455 -15.86 19.16 31.99
C TRP A 455 -16.40 18.12 31.01
N ASN A 456 -17.66 18.20 30.57
CA ASN A 456 -18.21 17.33 29.53
C ASN A 456 -17.41 17.45 28.22
N TRP A 457 -17.07 18.68 27.81
CA TRP A 457 -16.22 18.90 26.64
C TRP A 457 -14.80 18.36 26.83
N LEU A 458 -14.19 18.60 27.99
CA LEU A 458 -12.84 18.08 28.27
C LEU A 458 -12.83 16.55 28.36
N ALA A 459 -13.87 15.96 28.94
CA ALA A 459 -14.02 14.51 29.06
C ALA A 459 -14.12 13.83 27.69
N THR A 460 -14.80 14.43 26.71
CA THR A 460 -14.87 13.86 25.35
C THR A 460 -13.53 13.93 24.60
N LEU A 461 -12.65 14.88 24.95
CA LEU A 461 -11.28 14.93 24.44
C LEU A 461 -10.34 13.94 25.13
N LEU A 462 -10.52 13.72 26.44
CA LEU A 462 -9.69 12.83 27.26
C LEU A 462 -10.04 11.36 27.09
N LEU A 463 -11.33 11.04 26.92
CA LEU A 463 -11.84 9.67 26.81
C LEU A 463 -12.26 9.39 25.38
N LYS A 464 -11.41 8.64 24.66
CA LYS A 464 -11.80 8.14 23.33
C LYS A 464 -12.92 7.10 23.46
N PRO A 465 -14.00 7.21 22.66
CA PRO A 465 -15.01 6.16 22.56
C PRO A 465 -14.35 4.82 22.23
N ARG A 466 -14.69 3.78 22.99
CA ARG A 466 -14.27 2.41 22.65
C ARG A 466 -15.41 1.75 21.89
N PRO A 467 -15.23 1.42 20.61
CA PRO A 467 -16.23 0.60 19.93
C PRO A 467 -16.34 -0.74 20.66
N LEU A 468 -17.56 -1.24 20.79
CA LEU A 468 -17.76 -2.60 21.30
C LEU A 468 -17.32 -3.60 20.22
N PRO A 469 -16.65 -4.70 20.60
CA PRO A 469 -16.41 -5.83 19.70
C PRO A 469 -17.72 -6.30 19.07
N ARG A 470 -17.70 -6.58 17.76
CA ARG A 470 -18.86 -7.01 16.99
C ARG A 470 -18.59 -8.37 16.36
N LEU A 471 -19.66 -9.16 16.21
CA LEU A 471 -19.65 -10.38 15.41
C LEU A 471 -19.95 -10.04 13.94
N GLY A 472 -19.35 -10.81 13.04
CA GLY A 472 -19.46 -10.67 11.60
C GLY A 472 -20.50 -11.62 11.03
N TYR A 473 -21.72 -11.13 10.85
CA TYR A 473 -22.83 -11.90 10.27
C TYR A 473 -23.01 -11.69 8.74
N SER A 474 -22.14 -10.91 8.10
CA SER A 474 -22.20 -10.68 6.65
C SER A 474 -21.40 -11.76 5.89
N PRO A 475 -21.87 -12.24 4.72
CA PRO A 475 -23.12 -11.89 4.02
C PRO A 475 -24.35 -12.74 4.44
N GLY A 476 -24.20 -13.73 5.31
CA GLY A 476 -25.22 -14.77 5.59
C GLY A 476 -26.41 -14.36 6.46
N GLY A 477 -26.38 -13.19 7.10
CA GLY A 477 -27.41 -12.76 8.05
C GLY A 477 -27.19 -13.32 9.46
N ILE A 478 -28.05 -12.94 10.40
CA ILE A 478 -27.95 -13.37 11.80
C ILE A 478 -28.29 -14.86 11.89
N ALA A 479 -27.45 -15.64 12.58
CA ALA A 479 -27.70 -17.06 12.73
C ALA A 479 -28.91 -17.34 13.67
N PRO A 480 -29.67 -18.45 13.50
CA PRO A 480 -30.83 -18.77 14.33
C PRO A 480 -30.54 -18.83 15.85
N GLU A 481 -29.34 -19.26 16.23
CA GLU A 481 -28.83 -19.30 17.59
C GLU A 481 -28.51 -17.92 18.18
N SER A 482 -28.35 -16.91 17.33
CA SER A 482 -28.00 -15.53 17.69
C SER A 482 -29.13 -14.53 17.48
N ARG A 483 -30.39 -15.02 17.50
CA ARG A 483 -31.60 -14.19 17.33
C ARG A 483 -31.55 -12.96 18.22
N GLY A 484 -31.61 -11.80 17.56
CA GLY A 484 -31.57 -10.51 18.20
C GLY A 484 -32.97 -9.96 18.44
N MET A 485 -33.04 -8.92 19.27
CA MET A 485 -34.17 -8.01 19.31
C MET A 485 -33.61 -6.60 19.43
N VAL A 486 -34.05 -5.68 18.57
CA VAL A 486 -33.69 -4.28 18.68
C VAL A 486 -34.59 -3.59 19.71
N VAL A 487 -34.01 -3.13 20.81
CA VAL A 487 -34.72 -2.36 21.83
C VAL A 487 -34.46 -0.88 21.62
N VAL A 488 -35.52 -0.12 21.32
CA VAL A 488 -35.45 1.34 21.19
C VAL A 488 -36.07 1.97 22.44
N PRO A 489 -35.27 2.45 23.41
CA PRO A 489 -35.81 3.09 24.61
C PRO A 489 -36.39 4.47 24.24
N THR A 490 -37.68 4.66 24.47
CA THR A 490 -38.40 5.89 24.12
C THR A 490 -39.20 6.43 25.31
N ILE A 491 -39.33 7.75 25.37
CA ILE A 491 -40.17 8.44 26.36
C ILE A 491 -41.45 8.86 25.64
N LEU A 492 -42.59 8.36 26.10
CA LEU A 492 -43.90 8.69 25.53
C LEU A 492 -44.36 10.05 26.06
N ARG A 493 -44.43 11.06 25.18
CA ARG A 493 -44.76 12.46 25.56
C ARG A 493 -46.16 12.91 25.14
N SER A 494 -46.60 12.53 23.94
CA SER A 494 -47.86 12.97 23.32
C SER A 494 -48.34 11.93 22.29
N ALA A 495 -49.60 12.03 21.85
CA ALA A 495 -50.13 11.16 20.80
C ALA A 495 -49.38 11.30 19.47
N GLU A 496 -49.09 12.53 19.04
CA GLU A 496 -48.32 12.80 17.82
C GLU A 496 -46.91 12.18 17.88
N ASN A 497 -46.25 12.24 19.05
CA ASN A 497 -44.96 11.58 19.24
C ASN A 497 -45.06 10.05 19.15
N ILE A 498 -46.18 9.45 19.54
CA ILE A 498 -46.39 8.00 19.40
C ILE A 498 -46.51 7.63 17.92
N ASP A 499 -47.24 8.42 17.13
CA ASP A 499 -47.39 8.19 15.68
C ASP A 499 -46.02 8.27 14.96
N ASP A 500 -45.20 9.27 15.27
CA ASP A 500 -43.84 9.40 14.73
C ASP A 500 -42.95 8.21 15.09
N LEU A 501 -43.07 7.71 16.33
CA LEU A 501 -42.31 6.55 16.81
C LEU A 501 -42.74 5.27 16.09
N LEU A 502 -44.03 5.08 15.85
CA LEU A 502 -44.55 3.94 15.09
C LEU A 502 -44.05 3.98 13.63
N GLN A 503 -44.10 5.14 12.98
CA GLN A 503 -43.56 5.30 11.63
C GLN A 503 -42.06 5.00 11.58
N THR A 504 -41.30 5.46 12.57
CA THR A 504 -39.86 5.20 12.66
C THR A 504 -39.57 3.71 12.85
N LEU A 505 -40.36 3.01 13.68
CA LEU A 505 -40.26 1.56 13.85
C LEU A 505 -40.56 0.80 12.55
N GLU A 506 -41.58 1.23 11.80
CA GLU A 506 -41.90 0.64 10.49
C GLU A 506 -40.76 0.82 9.49
N ILE A 507 -40.17 2.02 9.42
CA ILE A 507 -39.01 2.29 8.57
C ILE A 507 -37.83 1.38 8.95
N HIS A 508 -37.54 1.23 10.24
CA HIS A 508 -36.47 0.35 10.71
C HIS A 508 -36.71 -1.12 10.38
N HIS A 509 -37.95 -1.61 10.50
CA HIS A 509 -38.33 -2.96 10.10
C HIS A 509 -38.19 -3.16 8.58
N LEU A 510 -38.63 -2.20 7.77
CA LEU A 510 -38.53 -2.30 6.31
C LEU A 510 -37.07 -2.26 5.82
N ALA A 511 -36.21 -1.51 6.52
CA ALA A 511 -34.79 -1.40 6.23
C ALA A 511 -34.00 -2.66 6.63
N ASN A 512 -34.45 -3.42 7.64
CA ASN A 512 -33.80 -4.64 8.10
C ASN A 512 -34.75 -5.84 7.98
N ARG A 513 -34.59 -6.61 6.90
CA ARG A 513 -35.43 -7.78 6.58
C ARG A 513 -34.82 -9.12 7.00
N ASP A 514 -33.88 -9.10 7.93
CA ASP A 514 -33.28 -10.34 8.45
C ASP A 514 -34.34 -11.11 9.26
N PRO A 515 -34.58 -12.40 9.00
CA PRO A 515 -35.61 -13.18 9.68
C PRO A 515 -35.31 -13.43 11.17
N HIS A 516 -34.12 -13.07 11.64
CA HIS A 516 -33.62 -13.32 12.99
C HIS A 516 -33.31 -12.05 13.80
N LEU A 517 -33.83 -10.87 13.38
CA LEU A 517 -33.66 -9.57 14.06
C LEU A 517 -34.98 -8.94 14.56
#